data_AF-A0A3M7R4E9-F1
#
_entry.id   AF-A0A3M7R4E9-F1
#
_cell.length_a   1.000
_cell.length_b   1.000
_cell.length_c   1.000
_cell.angle_alpha   90.00
_cell.angle_beta   90.00
_cell.angle_gamma   90.00
#
_symmetry.space_group_name_H-M   'P 1'
#
loop_
_entity.id
_entity.type
_entity.pdbx_description
1 polymer ?
#
loop_
_entity_poly.entity_id
_entity_poly.type
_entity_poly.pdbx_seq_one_letter_code
_entity_poly.pdbx_strand_id
1 'polypeptide(L)'
;MIEEIKERCNSRLNLIKILSNKKWGLDLNTLGNLNKSLIGSILDYSFLCLNSLSETNIKRFQVIKNSAVRSILKLRYDSPSNIFHYEAYIKLKLLTISNRLFELSERYVRTELSNSVLLIVRLMEEYNKGFESRYIEYPTQLSFSSVQIYKTIYKIGDTHEGY
;
A
#
# COMPACT_ATOMS: atom_id res chain seq x y z
N MET A 1 13.34 -3.67 12.66
CA MET A 1 12.49 -3.80 11.46
C MET A 1 11.89 -2.47 10.98
N ILE A 2 10.98 -1.81 11.72
CA ILE A 2 10.35 -0.56 11.23
C ILE A 2 11.38 0.55 10.97
N GLU A 3 12.29 0.78 11.92
CA GLU A 3 13.35 1.78 11.77
C GLU A 3 14.31 1.42 10.63
N GLU A 4 14.62 0.14 10.42
CA GLU A 4 15.43 -0.33 9.30
C GLU A 4 14.76 -0.03 7.94
N ILE A 5 13.46 -0.33 7.79
CA ILE A 5 12.70 -0.01 6.57
C ILE A 5 12.70 1.51 6.34
N LYS A 6 12.55 2.29 7.41
CA LYS A 6 12.57 3.75 7.38
C LYS A 6 13.94 4.30 6.96
N GLU A 7 15.03 3.78 7.50
CA GLU A 7 16.40 4.14 7.12
C GLU A 7 16.67 3.83 5.65
N ARG A 8 16.28 2.64 5.18
CA ARG A 8 16.40 2.26 3.77
C ARG A 8 15.61 3.21 2.87
N CYS A 9 14.37 3.54 3.22
CA CYS A 9 13.55 4.51 2.49
C CYS A 9 14.20 5.90 2.45
N ASN A 10 14.74 6.39 3.58
CA ASN A 10 15.40 7.70 3.66
C ASN A 10 16.68 7.75 2.83
N SER A 11 17.49 6.68 2.84
CA SER A 11 18.67 6.57 1.98
C SER A 11 18.29 6.69 0.50
N ARG A 12 17.25 5.98 0.06
CA ARG A 12 16.74 6.07 -1.32
C ARG A 12 16.09 7.41 -1.66
N LEU A 13 15.44 8.06 -0.70
CA LEU A 13 14.91 9.42 -0.86
C LEU A 13 16.03 10.42 -1.18
N ASN A 14 17.18 10.32 -0.50
CA ASN A 14 18.31 11.21 -0.77
C ASN A 14 18.84 11.04 -2.20
N LEU A 15 18.89 9.81 -2.71
CA LEU A 15 19.22 9.55 -4.12
C LEU A 15 18.21 10.19 -5.07
N ILE A 16 16.91 10.01 -4.82
CA ILE A 16 15.85 10.64 -5.63
C ILE A 16 15.97 12.17 -5.62
N LYS A 17 16.27 12.78 -4.47
CA LYS A 17 16.47 14.24 -4.36
C LYS A 17 17.62 14.73 -5.26
N ILE A 18 18.74 14.00 -5.28
CA ILE A 18 19.91 14.32 -6.12
C ILE A 18 19.54 14.16 -7.60
N LEU A 19 18.98 13.02 -7.99
CA LEU A 19 18.62 12.71 -9.37
C LEU A 19 17.54 13.64 -9.92
N SER A 20 16.61 14.08 -9.08
CA SER A 20 15.55 14.99 -9.51
C SER A 20 16.06 16.40 -9.83
N ASN A 21 17.34 16.74 -9.60
CA ASN A 21 17.85 18.07 -9.92
C ASN A 21 17.76 18.35 -11.44
N LYS A 22 17.39 19.58 -11.81
CA LYS A 22 17.27 20.03 -13.20
C LYS A 22 18.56 19.82 -14.01
N LYS A 23 19.74 19.84 -13.36
CA LYS A 23 21.03 19.61 -14.02
C LYS A 23 21.17 18.23 -14.67
N TRP A 24 20.50 17.20 -14.15
CA TRP A 24 20.57 15.85 -14.70
C TRP A 24 19.69 15.64 -15.94
N GLY A 25 18.72 16.52 -16.18
CA GLY A 25 17.85 16.45 -17.37
C GLY A 25 16.98 15.20 -17.48
N LEU A 26 16.77 14.46 -16.38
CA LEU A 26 15.94 13.26 -16.38
C LEU A 26 14.47 13.61 -16.65
N ASP A 27 13.83 12.82 -17.50
CA ASP A 27 12.40 12.96 -17.76
C ASP A 27 11.56 12.52 -16.55
N LEU A 28 10.33 13.03 -16.52
CA LEU A 28 9.44 12.84 -15.38
C LEU A 28 9.02 11.37 -15.21
N ASN A 29 8.86 10.63 -16.30
CA ASN A 29 8.46 9.21 -16.26
C ASN A 29 9.60 8.36 -15.72
N THR A 30 10.84 8.61 -16.14
CA THR A 30 12.03 7.95 -15.61
C THR A 30 12.19 8.20 -14.12
N LEU A 31 12.03 9.45 -13.65
CA LEU A 31 12.06 9.76 -12.22
C LEU A 31 10.94 9.04 -11.45
N GLY A 32 9.73 8.98 -12.03
CA GLY A 32 8.62 8.20 -11.48
C GLY A 32 8.95 6.71 -11.34
N ASN A 33 9.54 6.13 -12.38
CA ASN A 33 9.93 4.72 -12.41
C ASN A 33 11.09 4.43 -11.44
N LEU A 34 12.08 5.31 -11.34
CA LEU A 34 13.15 5.22 -10.35
C LEU A 34 12.58 5.25 -8.92
N ASN A 35 11.61 6.13 -8.66
CA ASN A 35 10.97 6.18 -7.35
C ASN A 35 10.20 4.88 -7.03
N LYS A 36 9.48 4.31 -8.00
CA LYS A 36 8.83 3.00 -7.85
C LYS A 36 9.87 1.90 -7.58
N SER A 37 10.97 1.90 -8.34
CA SER A 37 12.02 0.89 -8.23
C SER A 37 12.83 0.99 -6.93
N LEU A 38 13.02 2.18 -6.37
CA LEU A 38 13.88 2.39 -5.21
C LEU A 38 13.09 2.40 -3.89
N ILE A 39 12.08 3.26 -3.77
CA ILE A 39 11.28 3.39 -2.55
C ILE A 39 10.05 2.48 -2.61
N GLY A 40 9.38 2.44 -3.77
CA GLY A 40 8.18 1.62 -3.97
C GLY A 40 8.44 0.15 -3.70
N SER A 41 9.54 -0.41 -4.23
CA SER A 41 9.93 -1.80 -4.01
C SER A 41 10.14 -2.14 -2.53
N ILE A 42 10.83 -1.29 -1.76
CA ILE A 42 11.05 -1.51 -0.32
C ILE A 42 9.70 -1.62 0.42
N LEU A 43 8.77 -0.72 0.11
CA LEU A 43 7.45 -0.70 0.73
C LEU A 43 6.59 -1.88 0.27
N ASP A 44 6.61 -2.19 -1.02
CA ASP A 44 5.81 -3.25 -1.62
C ASP A 44 6.24 -4.63 -1.09
N TYR A 45 7.53 -4.91 -0.94
CA TYR A 45 8.01 -6.17 -0.33
C TYR A 45 7.70 -6.25 1.18
N SER A 46 7.61 -5.10 1.85
CA SER A 46 7.34 -5.05 3.29
C SER A 46 5.84 -4.97 3.61
N PHE A 47 4.95 -5.11 2.61
CA PHE A 47 3.53 -4.78 2.75
C PHE A 47 2.83 -5.58 3.86
N LEU A 48 3.21 -6.84 4.08
CA LEU A 48 2.65 -7.70 5.14
C LEU A 48 2.85 -7.05 6.51
N CYS A 49 4.08 -6.63 6.82
CA CYS A 49 4.39 -5.96 8.08
C CYS A 49 3.83 -4.54 8.14
N LEU A 50 3.80 -3.81 7.02
CA LEU A 50 3.31 -2.43 6.99
C LEU A 50 1.80 -2.33 7.25
N ASN A 51 1.02 -3.30 6.78
CA ASN A 51 -0.42 -3.34 6.99
C ASN A 51 -0.84 -3.67 8.44
N SER A 52 0.07 -4.25 9.24
CA SER A 52 -0.14 -4.48 10.68
C SER A 52 0.33 -3.32 11.55
N LEU A 53 0.84 -2.23 10.95
CA LEU A 53 1.31 -1.07 11.71
C LEU A 53 0.16 -0.15 12.12
N SER A 54 0.41 0.60 13.20
CA SER A 54 -0.44 1.73 13.58
C SER A 54 -0.48 2.80 12.48
N GLU A 55 -1.59 3.52 12.40
CA GLU A 55 -1.78 4.62 11.45
C GLU A 55 -0.68 5.70 11.59
N THR A 56 -0.20 5.94 12.81
CA THR A 56 0.92 6.85 13.10
C THR A 56 2.21 6.46 12.39
N ASN A 57 2.51 5.16 12.32
CA ASN A 57 3.69 4.65 11.62
C ASN A 57 3.52 4.68 10.10
N ILE A 58 2.33 4.36 9.60
CA ILE A 58 2.01 4.49 8.16
C ILE A 58 2.17 5.94 7.70
N LYS A 59 1.70 6.91 8.51
CA LYS A 59 1.88 8.35 8.26
C LYS A 59 3.35 8.74 8.14
N ARG A 60 4.25 8.16 8.93
CA ARG A 60 5.71 8.41 8.83
C ARG A 60 6.27 7.99 7.46
N PHE A 61 5.88 6.83 6.96
CA PHE A 61 6.27 6.40 5.61
C PHE A 61 5.64 7.30 4.54
N GLN A 62 4.40 7.73 4.75
CA GLN A 62 3.70 8.62 3.81
C GLN A 62 4.45 9.95 3.64
N VAL A 63 5.02 10.49 4.73
CA VAL A 63 5.87 11.70 4.67
C VAL A 63 7.11 11.49 3.79
N ILE A 64 7.78 10.34 3.90
CA ILE A 64 8.97 10.02 3.08
C ILE A 64 8.58 9.96 1.59
N LYS A 65 7.52 9.23 1.26
CA LYS A 65 7.01 9.13 -0.11
C LYS A 65 6.58 10.51 -0.65
N ASN A 66 5.93 11.32 0.19
CA ASN A 66 5.52 12.67 -0.17
C ASN A 66 6.73 13.56 -0.49
N SER A 67 7.80 13.45 0.30
CA SER A 67 9.05 14.16 0.03
C SER A 67 9.67 13.77 -1.31
N ALA A 68 9.67 12.47 -1.66
CA ALA A 68 10.18 11.99 -2.95
C ALA A 68 9.39 12.59 -4.12
N VAL A 69 8.06 12.48 -4.07
CA VAL A 69 7.19 12.98 -5.14
C VAL A 69 7.26 14.50 -5.28
N ARG A 70 7.33 15.26 -4.18
CA ARG A 70 7.55 16.72 -4.24
C ARG A 70 8.88 17.05 -4.91
N SER A 71 9.92 16.28 -4.62
CA SER A 71 11.24 16.45 -5.23
C SER A 71 11.21 16.20 -6.74
N ILE A 72 10.44 15.22 -7.19
CA ILE A 72 10.27 14.85 -8.60
C ILE A 72 9.42 15.89 -9.34
N LEU A 73 8.23 16.22 -8.82
CA LEU A 73 7.28 17.14 -9.45
C LEU A 73 7.63 18.61 -9.28
N LYS A 74 8.66 18.95 -8.49
CA LYS A 74 9.08 20.33 -8.18
C LYS A 74 7.97 21.17 -7.55
N LEU A 75 7.17 20.53 -6.71
CA LEU A 75 6.09 21.18 -5.98
C LEU A 75 6.64 21.98 -4.79
N ARG A 76 5.95 23.07 -4.47
CA ARG A 76 6.25 23.86 -3.27
C ARG A 76 5.99 23.03 -2.01
N TYR A 77 6.60 23.41 -0.89
CA TYR A 77 6.43 22.70 0.39
C TYR A 77 5.02 22.90 1.00
N ASP A 78 4.39 24.05 0.75
CA ASP A 78 3.07 24.43 1.24
C ASP A 78 1.91 23.84 0.42
N SER A 79 2.20 23.12 -0.69
CA SER A 79 1.15 22.50 -1.50
C SER A 79 0.28 21.53 -0.67
N PRO A 80 -1.06 21.67 -0.71
CA PRO A 80 -1.99 20.78 -0.01
C PRO A 80 -1.84 19.32 -0.45
N SER A 81 -1.95 18.38 0.51
CA SER A 81 -1.75 16.95 0.25
C SER A 81 -2.75 16.37 -0.76
N ASN A 82 -4.00 16.82 -0.78
CA ASN A 82 -5.02 16.33 -1.71
C ASN A 82 -4.68 16.63 -3.18
N ILE A 83 -4.30 17.88 -3.48
CA ILE A 83 -3.87 18.30 -4.84
C ILE A 83 -2.61 17.54 -5.24
N PHE A 84 -1.66 17.47 -4.31
CA PHE A 84 -0.41 16.74 -4.46
C PHE A 84 -0.64 15.25 -4.83
N HIS A 85 -1.55 14.56 -4.14
CA HIS A 85 -1.85 13.14 -4.39
C HIS A 85 -2.51 12.93 -5.75
N TYR A 86 -3.43 13.81 -6.14
CA TYR A 86 -4.07 13.75 -7.45
C TYR A 86 -3.04 13.93 -8.57
N GLU A 87 -2.16 14.92 -8.46
CA GLU A 87 -1.13 15.20 -9.47
C GLU A 87 -0.12 14.04 -9.60
N ALA A 88 0.31 13.47 -8.46
CA ALA A 88 1.17 12.30 -8.43
C ALA A 88 0.54 11.09 -9.14
N TYR A 89 -0.77 10.90 -8.96
CA TYR A 89 -1.47 9.83 -9.64
C TYR A 89 -1.58 10.07 -11.15
N ILE A 90 -2.01 11.27 -11.56
CA ILE A 90 -2.19 11.59 -12.98
C ILE A 90 -0.86 11.53 -13.75
N LYS A 91 0.19 12.15 -13.22
CA LYS A 91 1.48 12.29 -13.92
C LYS A 91 2.39 11.07 -13.77
N LEU A 92 2.42 10.44 -12.59
CA LEU A 92 3.41 9.40 -12.27
C LEU A 92 2.78 8.01 -12.04
N LYS A 93 1.45 7.91 -12.01
CA LYS A 93 0.71 6.70 -11.57
C LYS A 93 1.19 6.23 -10.19
N LEU A 94 1.40 7.17 -9.27
CA LEU A 94 1.82 6.90 -7.89
C LEU A 94 0.65 7.09 -6.93
N LEU A 95 0.33 6.04 -6.18
CA LEU A 95 -0.72 6.02 -5.15
C LEU A 95 -0.19 6.49 -3.79
N THR A 96 -1.09 6.78 -2.84
CA THR A 96 -0.72 6.86 -1.42
C THR A 96 -0.20 5.51 -0.92
N ILE A 97 0.49 5.49 0.22
CA ILE A 97 0.97 4.24 0.82
C ILE A 97 -0.21 3.39 1.25
N SER A 98 -1.19 3.97 1.95
CA SER A 98 -2.38 3.24 2.38
C SER A 98 -3.13 2.60 1.22
N ASN A 99 -3.33 3.30 0.10
CA ASN A 99 -4.01 2.74 -1.07
C ASN A 99 -3.18 1.62 -1.71
N ARG A 100 -1.86 1.81 -1.81
CA ARG A 100 -0.97 0.78 -2.37
C ARG A 100 -0.95 -0.49 -1.51
N LEU A 101 -0.88 -0.33 -0.19
CA LEU A 101 -0.90 -1.45 0.76
C LEU A 101 -2.22 -2.20 0.70
N PHE A 102 -3.34 -1.48 0.53
CA PHE A 102 -4.66 -2.05 0.32
C PHE A 102 -4.74 -2.86 -0.99
N GLU A 103 -4.26 -2.31 -2.10
CA GLU A 103 -4.25 -3.05 -3.38
C GLU A 103 -3.39 -4.32 -3.31
N LEU A 104 -2.25 -4.26 -2.60
CA LEU A 104 -1.38 -5.43 -2.43
C LEU A 104 -2.00 -6.47 -1.52
N SER A 105 -2.61 -6.06 -0.40
CA SER A 105 -3.33 -7.00 0.48
C SER A 105 -4.49 -7.66 -0.24
N GLU A 106 -5.23 -6.89 -1.03
CA GLU A 106 -6.36 -7.42 -1.80
C GLU A 106 -5.91 -8.47 -2.82
N ARG A 107 -4.88 -8.16 -3.62
CA ARG A 107 -4.34 -9.10 -4.60
C ARG A 107 -3.82 -10.37 -3.93
N TYR A 108 -3.09 -10.22 -2.84
CA TYR A 108 -2.52 -11.34 -2.10
C TYR A 108 -3.61 -12.29 -1.60
N VAL A 109 -4.61 -11.77 -0.87
CA VAL A 109 -5.73 -12.56 -0.34
C VAL A 109 -6.54 -13.18 -1.47
N ARG A 110 -6.82 -12.44 -2.54
CA ARG A 110 -7.56 -12.96 -3.70
C ARG A 110 -6.84 -14.15 -4.32
N THR A 111 -5.53 -14.04 -4.57
CA THR A 111 -4.73 -15.13 -5.14
C THR A 111 -4.69 -16.35 -4.22
N GLU A 112 -4.53 -16.17 -2.91
CA GLU A 112 -4.54 -17.28 -1.96
C GLU A 112 -5.89 -18.02 -1.93
N LEU A 113 -7.00 -17.28 -1.96
CA LEU A 113 -8.35 -17.84 -1.98
C LEU A 113 -8.64 -18.57 -3.31
N SER A 114 -8.22 -17.99 -4.45
CA SER A 114 -8.36 -18.63 -5.76
C SER A 114 -7.57 -19.93 -5.87
N ASN A 115 -6.43 -20.03 -5.18
CA ASN A 115 -5.63 -21.25 -5.12
C ASN A 115 -6.15 -22.26 -4.08
N SER A 116 -7.25 -21.94 -3.38
CA SER A 116 -7.88 -22.79 -2.35
C SER A 116 -6.89 -23.35 -1.32
N VAL A 117 -5.93 -22.52 -0.88
CA VAL A 117 -4.97 -22.93 0.14
C VAL A 117 -5.74 -23.23 1.43
N LEU A 118 -5.89 -24.52 1.76
CA LEU A 118 -6.78 -25.02 2.81
C LEU A 118 -6.57 -24.31 4.16
N LEU A 119 -5.33 -24.00 4.50
CA LEU A 119 -4.97 -23.35 5.75
C LEU A 119 -5.43 -21.88 5.80
N ILE A 120 -5.34 -21.15 4.68
CA ILE A 120 -5.79 -19.76 4.59
C ILE A 120 -7.31 -19.70 4.59
N VAL A 121 -7.99 -20.59 3.87
CA VAL A 121 -9.46 -20.64 3.85
C VAL A 121 -10.01 -20.87 5.26
N ARG A 122 -9.47 -21.85 5.99
CA ARG A 122 -9.84 -22.12 7.39
C ARG A 122 -9.57 -20.92 8.31
N LEU A 123 -8.40 -20.29 8.19
CA LEU A 123 -8.09 -19.09 8.98
C LEU A 123 -9.07 -17.94 8.70
N MET A 124 -9.48 -17.74 7.44
CA MET A 124 -10.43 -16.70 7.08
C MET A 124 -11.85 -17.01 7.58
N GLU A 125 -12.26 -18.28 7.55
CA GLU A 125 -13.53 -18.72 8.15
C GLU A 125 -13.58 -18.46 9.65
N GLU A 126 -12.53 -18.87 10.39
CA GLU A 126 -12.42 -18.64 11.83
C GLU A 126 -12.39 -17.14 12.14
N TYR A 127 -11.60 -16.38 11.39
CA TYR A 127 -11.52 -14.93 11.56
C TYR A 127 -12.85 -14.24 11.25
N ASN A 128 -13.57 -14.65 10.21
CA ASN A 128 -14.87 -14.08 9.87
C ASN A 128 -15.91 -14.34 10.97
N LYS A 129 -15.94 -15.56 11.51
CA LYS A 129 -16.80 -15.93 12.66
C LYS A 129 -16.46 -15.07 13.89
N GLY A 130 -15.17 -14.91 14.18
CA GLY A 130 -14.67 -14.04 15.25
C GLY A 130 -15.06 -12.57 15.06
N PHE A 131 -14.97 -12.06 13.83
CA PHE A 131 -15.35 -10.69 13.48
C PHE A 131 -16.86 -10.43 13.68
N GLU A 132 -17.72 -11.36 13.26
CA GLU A 132 -19.19 -11.25 13.43
C GLU A 132 -19.62 -11.32 14.91
N SER A 133 -18.84 -12.00 15.75
CA SER A 133 -19.10 -12.13 17.18
C SER A 133 -18.72 -10.90 18.05
N ARG A 134 -18.27 -9.78 17.45
CA ARG A 134 -17.92 -8.48 18.09
C ARG A 134 -16.64 -8.43 18.95
N TYR A 135 -15.68 -9.31 18.75
CA TYR A 135 -14.43 -9.34 19.56
C TYR A 135 -13.25 -8.49 19.05
N ILE A 136 -13.39 -7.74 17.95
CA ILE A 136 -12.26 -7.02 17.35
C ILE A 136 -12.51 -5.53 17.44
N GLU A 137 -11.99 -4.87 18.48
CA GLU A 137 -12.11 -3.42 18.68
C GLU A 137 -11.39 -2.61 17.59
N TYR A 138 -10.31 -3.14 16.99
CA TYR A 138 -9.50 -2.42 16.00
C TYR A 138 -8.89 -3.38 14.93
N PRO A 139 -9.63 -3.71 13.86
CA PRO A 139 -9.09 -4.54 12.79
C PRO A 139 -7.98 -3.79 12.04
N THR A 140 -6.88 -4.49 11.77
CA THR A 140 -5.81 -4.01 10.88
C THR A 140 -6.32 -3.82 9.44
N GLN A 141 -5.61 -3.03 8.64
CA GLN A 141 -5.99 -2.80 7.24
C GLN A 141 -6.02 -4.11 6.43
N LEU A 142 -5.06 -5.01 6.66
CA LEU A 142 -5.04 -6.36 6.10
C LEU A 142 -6.27 -7.16 6.49
N SER A 143 -6.63 -7.12 7.77
CA SER A 143 -7.71 -7.95 8.31
C SER A 143 -9.10 -7.43 7.95
N PHE A 144 -9.23 -6.13 7.68
CA PHE A 144 -10.43 -5.56 7.08
C PHE A 144 -10.55 -5.94 5.59
N SER A 145 -9.47 -5.79 4.81
CA SER A 145 -9.43 -6.21 3.41
C SER A 145 -9.78 -7.68 3.26
N SER A 146 -9.22 -8.55 4.12
CA SER A 146 -9.41 -9.99 4.01
C SER A 146 -10.86 -10.41 4.26
N VAL A 147 -11.53 -9.85 5.27
CA VAL A 147 -12.96 -10.13 5.55
C VAL A 147 -13.83 -9.65 4.40
N GLN A 148 -13.58 -8.44 3.89
CA GLN A 148 -14.38 -7.88 2.79
C GLN A 148 -14.29 -8.77 1.54
N ILE A 149 -13.08 -9.19 1.17
CA ILE A 149 -12.83 -10.04 0.00
C ILE A 149 -13.41 -11.44 0.19
N TYR A 150 -13.21 -12.04 1.37
CA TYR A 150 -13.79 -13.33 1.71
C TYR A 150 -15.32 -13.29 1.58
N LYS A 151 -15.98 -12.28 2.16
CA LYS A 151 -17.43 -12.09 2.03
C LYS A 151 -17.85 -11.89 0.57
N THR A 152 -17.10 -11.14 -0.24
CA THR A 152 -17.42 -10.95 -1.65
C THR A 152 -17.32 -12.26 -2.43
N ILE A 153 -16.26 -13.04 -2.25
CA ILE A 153 -16.06 -14.30 -3.00
C ILE A 153 -17.10 -15.35 -2.59
N TYR A 154 -17.33 -15.54 -1.29
CA TYR A 154 -18.22 -16.60 -0.81
C TYR A 154 -19.72 -16.21 -0.85
N LYS A 155 -20.09 -14.93 -0.75
CA LYS A 155 -21.49 -14.51 -1.03
C LYS A 155 -21.88 -14.66 -2.51
N ILE A 156 -20.92 -14.61 -3.43
CA ILE A 156 -21.16 -14.88 -4.86
C ILE A 156 -21.36 -16.39 -5.10
N GLY A 157 -20.79 -17.26 -4.25
CA GLY A 157 -21.00 -18.72 -4.29
C GLY A 157 -22.42 -19.13 -3.92
N ASP A 158 -23.02 -18.50 -2.91
CA ASP A 158 -24.37 -18.86 -2.41
C ASP A 158 -25.51 -18.51 -3.39
N THR A 159 -25.26 -17.69 -4.40
CA THR A 159 -26.29 -17.31 -5.41
C THR A 159 -26.40 -18.28 -6.59
N HIS A 160 -25.55 -19.31 -6.68
CA HIS A 160 -25.54 -20.23 -7.82
C HIS A 160 -25.96 -21.68 -7.52
N GLU A 161 -26.32 -22.03 -6.27
CA GLU A 161 -26.81 -23.38 -5.89
C GLU A 161 -28.31 -23.38 -5.52
N GLY A 162 -29.14 -22.74 -6.34
CA GLY A 162 -30.58 -22.65 -6.12
C GLY A 162 -31.40 -22.71 -7.40
N TYR A 163 -31.30 -23.82 -8.14
CA TYR A 163 -32.30 -24.28 -9.11
C TYR A 163 -32.41 -25.81 -9.08
#